data_AF-A0A182MNK9-F1
#
_entry.id   AF-A0A182MNK9-F1
#
_cell.length_a   1.000
_cell.length_b   1.000
_cell.length_c   1.000
_cell.angle_alpha   90.00
_cell.angle_beta   90.00
_cell.angle_gamma   90.00
#
_symmetry.space_group_name_H-M   'P 1'
#
loop_
_entity.id
_entity.type
_entity.pdbx_description
1 polymer ?
#
loop_
_entity_poly.entity_id
_entity_poly.type
_entity_poly.pdbx_seq_one_letter_code
_entity_poly.pdbx_strand_id
1 'polypeptide(L)'
;MERAQRLHCGGLHNWASKAAKQRSSVRWLLSKAYNNRVPEILKDPFYRDHEGQDHLKPQIVVGLGNASIYCQVLSNIYSDPNYQSLNHWSILQTLSRKGVPLNESSDQPLTETVLIQTNPLRINAHMTVIEALMVLYAKEVASSGRISSALERYVISVTHKNAADAMSSTRGFNIAHT
;
A
#
# COMPACT_ATOMS: atom_id res chain seq x y z
N MET A 1 0.36 -43.63 -7.96
CA MET A 1 0.77 -42.73 -9.06
C MET A 1 0.09 -41.36 -8.96
N GLU A 2 -1.20 -41.26 -8.59
CA GLU A 2 -1.97 -40.00 -8.57
C GLU A 2 -1.63 -39.00 -7.42
N ARG A 3 -1.03 -39.48 -6.32
CA ARG A 3 -0.62 -38.62 -5.19
C ARG A 3 0.61 -37.73 -5.50
N ALA A 4 1.48 -38.15 -6.44
CA ALA A 4 2.68 -37.38 -6.82
C ALA A 4 2.37 -36.20 -7.76
N GLN A 5 1.31 -36.29 -8.57
CA GLN A 5 0.88 -35.22 -9.49
C GLN A 5 0.11 -34.10 -8.77
N ARG A 6 -0.64 -34.40 -7.69
CA ARG A 6 -1.35 -33.35 -6.91
C ARG A 6 -0.40 -32.41 -6.17
N LEU A 7 0.77 -32.89 -5.72
CA LEU A 7 1.78 -32.07 -5.06
C LEU A 7 2.48 -31.10 -6.03
N HIS A 8 2.72 -31.51 -7.28
CA HIS A 8 3.37 -30.68 -8.30
C HIS A 8 2.48 -29.49 -8.77
N CYS A 9 1.17 -29.70 -8.98
CA CYS A 9 0.27 -28.60 -9.33
C CYS A 9 -0.03 -27.65 -8.16
N GLY A 10 -0.13 -28.17 -6.93
CA GLY A 10 -0.33 -27.33 -5.73
C GLY A 10 0.88 -26.45 -5.39
N GLY A 11 2.10 -26.97 -5.62
CA GLY A 11 3.35 -26.20 -5.52
C GLY A 11 3.42 -25.09 -6.56
N LEU A 12 3.07 -25.40 -7.81
CA LEU A 12 3.09 -24.45 -8.93
C LEU A 12 2.09 -23.29 -8.78
N HIS A 13 0.91 -23.53 -8.21
CA HIS A 13 -0.04 -22.43 -7.96
C HIS A 13 0.40 -21.54 -6.78
N ASN A 14 0.98 -22.14 -5.73
CA ASN A 14 1.38 -21.39 -4.55
C ASN A 14 2.59 -20.47 -4.79
N TRP A 15 3.57 -20.89 -5.60
CA TRP A 15 4.75 -20.04 -5.85
C TRP A 15 4.38 -18.88 -6.77
N ALA A 16 3.54 -19.12 -7.78
CA ALA A 16 3.07 -18.07 -8.68
C ALA A 16 2.29 -17.01 -7.90
N SER A 17 1.44 -17.43 -6.95
CA SER A 17 0.72 -16.53 -6.06
C SER A 17 1.67 -15.74 -5.13
N LYS A 18 2.65 -16.39 -4.50
CA LYS A 18 3.67 -15.73 -3.66
C LYS A 18 4.51 -14.71 -4.45
N ALA A 19 4.96 -15.09 -5.64
CA ALA A 19 5.76 -14.24 -6.51
C ALA A 19 4.94 -13.05 -7.05
N ALA A 20 3.66 -13.28 -7.40
CA ALA A 20 2.75 -12.22 -7.80
C ALA A 20 2.52 -11.23 -6.65
N LYS A 21 2.25 -11.73 -5.42
CA LYS A 21 2.09 -10.90 -4.22
C LYS A 21 3.33 -10.04 -3.99
N GLN A 22 4.52 -10.63 -3.99
CA GLN A 22 5.78 -9.89 -3.83
C GLN A 22 5.92 -8.79 -4.88
N ARG A 23 5.70 -9.12 -6.16
CA ARG A 23 5.79 -8.15 -7.25
C ARG A 23 4.82 -7.00 -7.10
N SER A 24 3.54 -7.30 -6.86
CA SER A 24 2.52 -6.27 -6.65
C SER A 24 2.83 -5.41 -5.43
N SER A 25 3.33 -6.01 -4.35
CA SER A 25 3.62 -5.30 -3.12
C SER A 25 4.78 -4.34 -3.26
N VAL A 26 5.86 -4.76 -3.93
CA VAL A 26 7.01 -3.89 -4.21
C VAL A 26 6.62 -2.77 -5.18
N ARG A 27 5.85 -3.07 -6.24
CA ARG A 27 5.34 -2.02 -7.16
C ARG A 27 4.48 -1.00 -6.43
N TRP A 28 3.58 -1.46 -5.55
CA TRP A 28 2.77 -0.57 -4.72
C TRP A 28 3.65 0.30 -3.81
N LEU A 29 4.64 -0.30 -3.15
CA LEU A 29 5.55 0.40 -2.24
C LEU A 29 6.26 1.54 -2.96
N LEU A 30 6.84 1.26 -4.13
CA LEU A 30 7.50 2.28 -4.97
C LEU A 30 6.51 3.34 -5.42
N SER A 31 5.30 2.96 -5.84
CA SER A 31 4.25 3.91 -6.19
C SER A 31 3.97 4.88 -5.04
N LYS A 32 3.92 4.41 -3.80
CA LYS A 32 3.67 5.28 -2.64
C LYS A 32 4.90 6.09 -2.24
N ALA A 33 6.10 5.55 -2.32
CA ALA A 33 7.33 6.29 -2.05
C ALA A 33 7.53 7.45 -3.05
N TYR A 34 7.19 7.26 -4.32
CA TYR A 34 7.39 8.28 -5.35
C TYR A 34 6.12 9.08 -5.70
N ASN A 35 5.08 9.08 -4.88
CA ASN A 35 3.79 9.75 -5.17
C ASN A 35 3.26 9.44 -6.59
N ASN A 36 3.35 8.17 -6.98
CA ASN A 36 3.01 7.59 -8.28
C ASN A 36 3.88 8.07 -9.47
N ARG A 37 5.00 8.75 -9.21
CA ARG A 37 6.01 9.16 -10.21
C ARG A 37 7.28 8.31 -10.10
N VAL A 38 7.13 7.00 -10.20
CA VAL A 38 8.26 6.05 -10.06
C VAL A 38 9.27 6.27 -11.20
N PRO A 39 10.58 6.41 -10.89
CA PRO A 39 11.62 6.52 -11.91
C PRO A 39 11.60 5.34 -12.89
N GLU A 40 11.91 5.57 -14.17
CA GLU A 40 11.87 4.53 -15.22
C GLU A 40 12.69 3.29 -14.84
N ILE A 41 13.88 3.52 -14.29
CA ILE A 41 14.78 2.46 -13.83
C ILE A 41 14.19 1.59 -12.71
N LEU A 42 13.16 2.05 -11.99
CA LEU A 42 12.49 1.32 -10.91
C LEU A 42 11.07 0.87 -11.27
N LYS A 43 10.53 1.22 -12.45
CA LYS A 43 9.18 0.79 -12.87
C LYS A 43 9.05 -0.73 -12.93
N ASP A 44 10.09 -1.39 -13.44
CA ASP A 44 10.27 -2.83 -13.22
C ASP A 44 11.23 -3.04 -12.04
N PRO A 45 10.73 -3.43 -10.85
CA PRO A 45 11.57 -3.56 -9.67
C PRO A 45 12.48 -4.80 -9.68
N PHE A 46 12.25 -5.73 -10.60
CA PHE A 46 13.01 -6.98 -10.68
C PHE A 46 13.91 -6.98 -11.92
N TYR A 47 15.02 -7.71 -11.82
CA TYR A 47 15.82 -8.12 -12.96
C TYR A 47 16.02 -9.63 -12.90
N ARG A 48 16.36 -10.24 -14.03
CA ARG A 48 16.69 -11.65 -14.11
C ARG A 48 18.20 -11.83 -14.14
N ASP A 49 18.72 -12.71 -13.31
CA ASP A 49 20.13 -13.10 -13.39
C ASP A 49 20.38 -14.06 -14.55
N HIS A 50 21.63 -14.53 -14.67
CA HIS A 50 22.02 -15.50 -15.70
C HIS A 50 21.38 -16.89 -15.52
N GLU A 51 20.86 -17.20 -14.32
CA GLU A 51 20.15 -18.46 -14.03
C GLU A 51 18.64 -18.34 -14.26
N GLY A 52 18.15 -17.16 -14.63
CA GLY A 52 16.72 -16.92 -14.81
C GLY A 52 15.96 -16.71 -13.49
N GLN A 53 16.64 -16.45 -12.37
CA GLN A 53 16.01 -16.09 -11.10
C GLN A 53 15.71 -14.59 -11.04
N ASP A 54 14.58 -14.23 -10.43
CA ASP A 54 14.20 -12.85 -10.25
C ASP A 54 14.85 -12.26 -8.99
N HIS A 55 15.54 -11.13 -9.17
CA HIS A 55 16.19 -10.40 -8.10
C HIS A 55 15.66 -8.98 -8.02
N LEU A 56 15.55 -8.44 -6.82
CA LEU A 56 15.24 -7.03 -6.64
C LEU A 56 16.43 -6.19 -7.12
N LYS A 57 16.13 -5.11 -7.84
CA LYS A 57 17.16 -4.14 -8.23
C LYS A 57 17.95 -3.65 -7.00
N PRO A 58 19.28 -3.48 -7.09
CA PRO A 58 20.12 -3.13 -5.94
C PRO A 58 19.65 -1.88 -5.19
N GLN A 59 19.13 -0.87 -5.90
CA GLN A 59 18.58 0.35 -5.30
C GLN A 59 17.41 0.06 -4.34
N ILE A 60 16.58 -0.93 -4.66
CA ILE A 60 15.46 -1.33 -3.81
C ILE A 60 15.98 -2.12 -2.60
N VAL A 61 16.94 -3.02 -2.80
CA VAL A 61 17.58 -3.77 -1.70
C VAL A 61 18.20 -2.80 -0.69
N VAL A 62 18.95 -1.81 -1.16
CA VAL A 62 19.52 -0.76 -0.30
C VAL A 62 18.42 0.03 0.40
N GLY A 63 17.39 0.47 -0.34
CA GLY A 63 16.30 1.26 0.21
C GLY A 63 15.45 0.54 1.25
N LEU A 64 15.33 -0.79 1.14
CA LEU A 64 14.71 -1.65 2.16
C LEU A 64 15.64 -1.85 3.36
N GLY A 65 16.91 -2.13 3.10
CA GLY A 65 17.92 -2.42 4.12
C GLY A 65 18.34 -1.21 4.96
N ASN A 66 18.11 0.01 4.49
CA ASN A 66 18.33 1.25 5.24
C ASN A 66 17.03 1.99 5.61
N ALA A 67 15.87 1.35 5.43
CA ALA A 67 14.54 1.87 5.75
C ALA A 67 14.10 3.13 4.96
N SER A 68 14.89 3.67 4.04
CA SER A 68 14.57 4.93 3.33
C SER A 68 13.27 4.87 2.52
N ILE A 69 12.97 3.73 1.88
CA ILE A 69 11.71 3.60 1.10
C ILE A 69 10.50 3.61 2.05
N TYR A 70 10.62 3.04 3.24
CA TYR A 70 9.55 3.06 4.25
C TYR A 70 9.33 4.46 4.80
N CYS A 71 10.43 5.17 5.11
CA CYS A 71 10.42 6.58 5.52
C CYS A 71 9.70 7.45 4.49
N GLN A 72 10.04 7.27 3.21
CA GLN A 72 9.40 8.02 2.13
C GLN A 72 7.89 7.76 2.04
N VAL A 73 7.44 6.50 2.20
CA VAL A 73 6.01 6.17 2.23
C VAL A 73 5.31 6.83 3.41
N LEU A 74 5.87 6.74 4.62
CA LEU A 74 5.29 7.34 5.82
C LEU A 74 5.25 8.88 5.72
N SER A 75 6.33 9.50 5.24
CA SER A 75 6.39 10.94 5.01
C SER A 75 5.35 11.40 3.98
N ASN A 76 5.12 10.62 2.92
CA ASN A 76 4.06 10.93 1.94
C ASN A 76 2.64 10.70 2.49
N ILE A 77 2.43 9.70 3.36
CA ILE A 77 1.13 9.45 3.99
C ILE A 77 0.73 10.61 4.90
N TYR A 78 1.65 11.06 5.75
CA TYR A 78 1.37 12.06 6.77
C TYR A 78 1.72 13.49 6.35
N SER A 79 2.43 13.67 5.23
CA SER A 79 3.03 14.95 4.83
C SER A 79 3.86 15.58 5.96
N ASP A 80 4.56 14.75 6.74
CA ASP A 80 5.30 15.13 7.93
C ASP A 80 6.80 14.81 7.76
N PRO A 81 7.70 15.80 7.90
CA PRO A 81 9.13 15.61 7.78
C PRO A 81 9.73 14.71 8.87
N ASN A 82 9.05 14.50 10.01
CA ASN A 82 9.51 13.62 11.08
C ASN A 82 9.68 12.16 10.62
N TYR A 83 9.01 11.76 9.54
CA TYR A 83 9.12 10.41 8.97
C TYR A 83 10.25 10.27 7.94
N GLN A 84 11.03 11.31 7.64
CA GLN A 84 12.05 11.26 6.57
C GLN A 84 13.30 10.45 6.92
N SER A 85 13.58 10.22 8.21
CA SER A 85 14.82 9.56 8.65
C SER A 85 14.59 8.69 9.89
N LEU A 86 13.83 7.60 9.73
CA LEU A 86 13.59 6.60 10.76
C LEU A 86 14.44 5.35 10.51
N ASN A 87 14.90 4.71 11.59
CA ASN A 87 15.41 3.35 11.53
C ASN A 87 14.26 2.33 11.51
N HIS A 88 14.56 1.05 11.27
CA HIS A 88 13.53 0.01 11.22
C HIS A 88 12.80 -0.12 12.55
N TRP A 89 13.50 0.01 13.67
CA TRP A 89 12.87 -0.06 14.99
C TRP A 89 11.77 1.01 15.16
N SER A 90 12.07 2.26 14.81
CA SER A 90 11.09 3.36 14.85
C SER A 90 9.92 3.14 13.89
N ILE A 91 10.14 2.50 12.74
CA ILE A 91 9.05 2.13 11.81
C ILE A 91 8.14 1.07 12.44
N LEU A 92 8.71 0.01 13.03
CA LEU A 92 7.94 -1.04 13.70
C LEU A 92 7.12 -0.45 14.87
N GLN A 93 7.72 0.43 15.67
CA GLN A 93 6.99 1.15 16.72
C GLN A 93 5.87 2.03 16.17
N THR A 94 6.11 2.74 15.08
CA THR A 94 5.10 3.58 14.43
C THR A 94 3.89 2.74 14.00
N LEU A 95 4.13 1.59 13.37
CA LEU A 95 3.07 0.66 12.95
C LEU A 95 2.29 0.10 14.15
N SER A 96 2.99 -0.28 15.22
CA SER A 96 2.38 -0.76 16.46
C SER A 96 1.50 0.31 17.11
N ARG A 97 2.00 1.54 17.26
CA ARG A 97 1.24 2.69 17.81
C ARG A 97 0.01 3.04 16.98
N LYS A 98 0.06 2.79 15.67
CA LYS A 98 -1.08 2.97 14.75
C LYS A 98 -2.04 1.78 14.74
N GLY A 99 -1.82 0.77 15.59
CA GLY A 99 -2.66 -0.41 15.69
C GLY A 99 -2.71 -1.19 14.38
N VAL A 100 -1.56 -1.34 13.72
CA VAL A 100 -1.41 -2.18 12.52
C VAL A 100 -0.73 -3.49 12.93
N PRO A 101 -1.38 -4.65 12.70
CA PRO A 101 -0.77 -5.92 13.04
C PRO A 101 0.42 -6.22 12.13
N LEU A 102 1.51 -6.69 12.75
CA LEU A 102 2.65 -7.26 12.04
C LEU A 102 2.46 -8.77 12.03
N ASN A 103 2.15 -9.34 10.87
CA ASN A 103 1.96 -10.77 10.70
C ASN A 103 3.34 -11.47 10.65
N GLU A 104 4.04 -11.49 11.76
CA GLU A 104 5.27 -12.28 11.94
C GLU A 104 4.93 -13.75 12.22
N SER A 105 5.76 -14.67 11.70
CA SER A 105 5.67 -16.08 12.07
C SER A 105 6.48 -16.33 13.33
N SER A 106 6.00 -17.21 14.22
CA SER A 106 6.71 -17.57 15.46
C SER A 106 8.16 -18.03 15.22
N ASP A 107 8.46 -18.60 14.06
CA ASP A 107 9.79 -19.09 13.69
C ASP A 107 10.73 -17.99 13.14
N GLN A 108 10.20 -16.82 12.80
CA GLN A 108 10.97 -15.70 12.24
C GLN A 108 10.47 -14.37 12.86
N PRO A 109 10.97 -14.01 14.05
CA PRO A 109 10.59 -12.76 14.70
C PRO A 109 11.04 -11.56 13.85
N LEU A 110 10.15 -10.58 13.74
CA LEU A 110 10.38 -9.35 12.99
C LEU A 110 11.13 -8.35 13.86
N THR A 111 12.45 -8.32 13.72
CA THR A 111 13.32 -7.41 14.47
C THR A 111 14.09 -6.49 13.53
N GLU A 112 14.61 -5.37 14.07
CA GLU A 112 15.49 -4.46 13.33
C GLU A 112 16.71 -5.19 12.77
N THR A 113 17.35 -6.06 13.56
CA THR A 113 18.51 -6.87 13.11
C THR A 113 18.19 -7.71 11.87
N VAL A 114 17.00 -8.32 11.81
CA VAL A 114 16.55 -9.10 10.65
C VAL A 114 16.37 -8.22 9.42
N LEU A 115 15.85 -7.00 9.59
CA LEU A 115 15.59 -6.05 8.50
C LEU A 115 16.86 -5.34 8.00
N ILE A 116 17.90 -5.21 8.84
CA ILE A 116 19.21 -4.70 8.45
C ILE A 116 20.01 -5.76 7.68
N GLN A 117 19.70 -7.05 7.86
CA GLN A 117 20.39 -8.13 7.14
C GLN A 117 20.05 -8.11 5.64
N THR A 118 21.00 -7.63 4.83
CA THR A 118 20.87 -7.50 3.36
C THR A 118 21.68 -8.52 2.57
N ASN A 119 22.50 -9.36 3.23
CA ASN A 119 23.32 -10.39 2.58
C ASN A 119 23.10 -11.78 3.23
N PRO A 120 22.11 -12.58 2.78
CA PRO A 120 21.06 -12.21 1.82
C PRO A 120 19.95 -11.36 2.47
N LEU A 121 19.25 -10.57 1.65
CA LEU A 121 18.10 -9.78 2.10
C LEU A 121 17.00 -10.68 2.64
N ARG A 122 16.54 -10.41 3.85
CA ARG A 122 15.41 -11.13 4.48
C ARG A 122 14.07 -10.66 3.91
N ILE A 123 13.81 -10.98 2.64
CA ILE A 123 12.67 -10.44 1.89
C ILE A 123 11.31 -10.71 2.55
N ASN A 124 11.12 -11.87 3.19
CA ASN A 124 9.88 -12.18 3.91
C ASN A 124 9.62 -11.20 5.05
N ALA A 125 10.65 -10.80 5.81
CA ALA A 125 10.53 -9.80 6.87
C ALA A 125 10.14 -8.43 6.29
N HIS A 126 10.79 -8.01 5.21
CA HIS A 126 10.43 -6.77 4.51
C HIS A 126 9.00 -6.81 3.94
N MET A 127 8.54 -7.97 3.46
CA MET A 127 7.17 -8.14 2.99
C MET A 127 6.14 -7.92 4.09
N THR A 128 6.39 -8.40 5.32
CA THR A 128 5.53 -8.13 6.47
C THR A 128 5.41 -6.62 6.74
N VAL A 129 6.52 -5.88 6.67
CA VAL A 129 6.51 -4.41 6.84
C VAL A 129 5.75 -3.72 5.71
N ILE A 130 5.93 -4.16 4.45
CA ILE A 130 5.22 -3.59 3.28
C ILE A 130 3.71 -3.80 3.42
N GLU A 131 3.28 -5.00 3.82
CA GLU A 131 1.87 -5.33 4.03
C GLU A 131 1.26 -4.50 5.15
N ALA A 132 2.00 -4.30 6.25
CA ALA A 132 1.57 -3.41 7.33
C ALA A 132 1.44 -1.95 6.85
N LEU A 133 2.38 -1.45 6.05
CA LEU A 133 2.28 -0.12 5.45
C LEU A 133 1.06 0.01 4.51
N MET A 134 0.68 -1.04 3.79
CA MET A 134 -0.55 -1.04 2.99
C MET A 134 -1.81 -0.94 3.85
N VAL A 135 -1.87 -1.71 4.93
CA VAL A 135 -2.98 -1.63 5.89
C VAL A 135 -3.05 -0.25 6.51
N LEU A 136 -1.91 0.32 6.92
CA LEU A 136 -1.83 1.69 7.42
C LEU A 136 -2.36 2.69 6.39
N TYR A 137 -1.88 2.60 5.15
CA TYR A 137 -2.31 3.47 4.05
C TYR A 137 -3.82 3.41 3.84
N ALA A 138 -4.41 2.22 3.83
CA ALA A 138 -5.85 2.03 3.68
C ALA A 138 -6.62 2.71 4.83
N LYS A 139 -6.17 2.54 6.08
CA LYS A 139 -6.75 3.20 7.26
C LYS A 139 -6.69 4.73 7.15
N GLU A 140 -5.53 5.28 6.79
CA GLU A 140 -5.33 6.72 6.73
C GLU A 140 -6.08 7.35 5.56
N VAL A 141 -6.14 6.71 4.38
CA VAL A 141 -6.93 7.20 3.25
C VAL A 141 -8.44 7.19 3.55
N ALA A 142 -8.92 6.24 4.33
CA ALA A 142 -10.30 6.23 4.81
C ALA A 142 -10.53 7.35 5.84
N SER A 143 -9.57 7.67 6.70
CA SER A 143 -9.75 8.63 7.81
C SER A 143 -9.55 10.12 7.43
N SER A 144 -8.57 10.42 6.58
CA SER A 144 -7.95 11.76 6.43
C SER A 144 -8.72 12.80 5.59
N GLY A 145 -10.04 12.70 5.46
CA GLY A 145 -10.85 13.79 4.87
C GLY A 145 -11.16 13.66 3.38
N ARG A 146 -10.75 12.59 2.69
CA ARG A 146 -11.36 12.25 1.39
C ARG A 146 -12.84 11.92 1.52
N ILE A 147 -13.24 11.35 2.65
CA ILE A 147 -14.65 11.21 3.00
C ILE A 147 -15.27 12.59 3.21
N SER A 148 -14.60 13.54 3.89
CA SER A 148 -15.13 14.90 4.08
C SER A 148 -15.32 15.63 2.75
N SER A 149 -14.33 15.63 1.85
CA SER A 149 -14.47 16.26 0.53
C SER A 149 -15.45 15.50 -0.39
N ALA A 150 -15.56 14.18 -0.27
CA ALA A 150 -16.58 13.40 -0.99
C ALA A 150 -17.98 13.66 -0.43
N LEU A 151 -18.11 13.83 0.89
CA LEU A 151 -19.35 14.15 1.59
C LEU A 151 -19.77 15.58 1.29
N GLU A 152 -18.87 16.56 1.28
CA GLU A 152 -19.15 17.93 0.83
C GLU A 152 -19.68 17.95 -0.60
N ARG A 153 -19.01 17.24 -1.53
CA ARG A 153 -19.51 17.12 -2.92
C ARG A 153 -20.87 16.43 -3.01
N TYR A 154 -21.10 15.40 -2.21
CA TYR A 154 -22.39 14.72 -2.13
C TYR A 154 -23.49 15.64 -1.57
N VAL A 155 -23.22 16.36 -0.48
CA VAL A 155 -24.15 17.29 0.17
C VAL A 155 -24.48 18.46 -0.76
N ILE A 156 -23.49 19.02 -1.47
CA ILE A 156 -23.69 20.04 -2.50
C ILE A 156 -24.57 19.49 -3.65
N SER A 157 -24.28 18.27 -4.13
CA SER A 157 -25.09 17.64 -5.18
C SER A 157 -26.54 17.39 -4.76
N VAL A 158 -26.78 17.01 -3.50
CA VAL A 158 -28.13 16.76 -2.95
C VAL A 158 -28.89 18.06 -2.73
N THR A 159 -28.24 19.10 -2.20
CA THR A 159 -28.86 20.42 -2.01
C THR A 159 -29.25 21.07 -3.34
N HIS A 160 -28.42 20.96 -4.38
CA HIS A 160 -28.79 21.45 -5.72
C HIS A 160 -29.97 20.70 -6.33
N LYS A 161 -30.11 19.38 -6.07
CA LYS A 161 -31.25 18.58 -6.54
C LYS A 161 -32.55 18.99 -5.84
N ASN A 162 -32.52 19.11 -4.52
CA ASN A 162 -33.68 19.52 -3.71
C ASN A 162 -34.16 20.94 -4.04
N ALA A 163 -33.26 21.86 -4.34
CA ALA A 163 -33.61 23.21 -4.79
C ALA A 163 -34.29 23.21 -6.17
N ALA A 164 -33.77 22.42 -7.12
CA ALA A 164 -34.36 22.27 -8.45
C ALA A 164 -35.77 21.65 -8.40
N ASP A 165 -35.97 20.64 -7.54
CA ASP A 165 -37.27 20.00 -7.36
C ASP A 165 -38.30 20.93 -6.69
N ALA A 166 -37.86 21.76 -5.74
CA ALA A 166 -38.72 22.77 -5.10
C ALA A 166 -39.17 23.87 -6.07
N MET A 167 -38.28 24.35 -6.95
CA MET A 167 -38.59 25.38 -7.96
C MET A 167 -39.46 24.85 -9.12
N SER A 168 -39.43 23.55 -9.40
CA SER A 168 -40.34 22.89 -10.35
C SER A 168 -41.77 22.83 -9.80
N SER A 169 -41.94 22.58 -8.50
CA SER A 169 -43.24 22.47 -7.82
C SER A 169 -44.00 23.81 -7.77
N THR A 170 -43.31 24.94 -7.59
CA THR A 170 -43.95 26.27 -7.51
C THR A 170 -44.49 26.79 -8.84
N ARG A 171 -43.99 26.30 -9.98
CA ARG A 171 -44.47 26.71 -11.32
C ARG A 171 -45.81 26.08 -11.72
N GLY A 172 -46.32 25.10 -10.97
CA GLY A 172 -47.59 24.44 -11.25
C GLY A 172 -48.84 25.13 -10.67
N PHE A 173 -48.71 26.19 -9.86
CA PHE A 173 -49.82 26.73 -9.07
C PHE A 173 -50.41 28.08 -9.54
N ASN A 174 -49.93 28.66 -10.64
CA ASN A 174 -50.38 29.97 -11.11
C ASN A 174 -50.87 29.95 -12.56
N ILE A 175 -51.97 29.24 -12.86
CA ILE A 175 -52.83 29.60 -14.01
C ILE A 175 -54.30 29.32 -13.65
N ALA A 176 -55.15 30.32 -13.95
CA ALA A 176 -56.63 30.31 -14.03
C ALA A 176 -57.40 30.87 -12.82
N HIS A 177 -57.45 32.20 -12.73
CA HIS A 177 -58.64 32.91 -12.23
C HIS A 177 -58.84 34.18 -13.08
N THR A 178 -59.63 34.05 -14.15
CA THR A 178 -60.46 35.11 -14.77
C THR A 178 -61.47 34.39 -15.66
#